data_AF-A0AAD8ZUV9-F1
#
_entry.id   AF-A0AAD8ZUV9-F1
#
_cell.length_a   1.000
_cell.length_b   1.000
_cell.length_c   1.000
_cell.angle_alpha   90.00
_cell.angle_beta   90.00
_cell.angle_gamma   90.00
#
_symmetry.space_group_name_H-M   'P 1'
#
loop_
_entity.id
_entity.type
_entity.pdbx_description
1 polymer ?
#
loop_
_entity_poly.entity_id
_entity_poly.type
_entity_poly.pdbx_seq_one_letter_code
_entity_poly.pdbx_strand_id
1 'polypeptide(L)'
;VRGFYHASEEVSVPEEWVLLHVVQGHVGAGNYSYLRLNHDGRIVLYMHSLKGDADLYVSDKTLRPDFDTYKLQSATCGYDVVVVPGDFVRPVGIGIYGHPSHLESEFEMKLVSSLSGESGLPANLRLPPNLIGAPREKRAPPTTSDLPVLRKCEADIPAHRTPTRTWLESLISRDSEHLGVVDLHPDVFSVPVRLDILHAVEVWQRNFKRISHAKVKTRAEVSGGGRKPWRQKGSGRARHGSIRSPLWRGGGIAHGPRGPTSYYYMLPMKVRVQGLKIALTSKLTQDYLHIVDSLEIPTPDAHYLQDLMKHRQWGDSVLIVDVGEEFPQNILQATASLKTVNIIPAIGLNVHSMLKHESLVLTLEAVKFLEKKLLWHDCRFTPLYPFKLPYSDLP
;
A
#
# COMPACT_ATOMS: atom_id res chain seq x y z
N VAL A 1 22.38 32.87 -13.57
CA VAL A 1 23.11 33.70 -12.59
C VAL A 1 24.12 32.80 -11.90
N ARG A 2 25.41 32.99 -12.19
CA ARG A 2 26.52 32.24 -11.59
C ARG A 2 26.69 32.72 -10.14
N GLY A 3 26.47 31.85 -9.16
CA GLY A 3 26.75 32.13 -7.76
C GLY A 3 28.02 31.40 -7.34
N PHE A 4 29.15 32.10 -7.33
CA PHE A 4 30.36 31.67 -6.64
C PHE A 4 30.20 32.03 -5.17
N TYR A 5 30.37 31.06 -4.26
CA TYR A 5 30.56 31.32 -2.84
C TYR A 5 32.02 31.00 -2.50
N HIS A 6 32.76 32.01 -2.06
CA HIS A 6 34.11 31.85 -1.51
C HIS A 6 34.03 31.36 -0.06
N ALA A 7 34.94 30.45 0.29
CA ALA A 7 35.03 29.74 1.55
C ALA A 7 35.72 30.54 2.67
N SER A 8 35.09 30.57 3.85
CA SER A 8 35.75 30.65 5.15
C SER A 8 34.71 30.44 6.25
N GLU A 9 34.44 29.20 6.63
CA GLU A 9 33.87 28.79 7.92
C GLU A 9 33.72 27.27 7.90
N GLU A 10 34.02 26.60 9.02
CA GLU A 10 33.70 25.19 9.22
C GLU A 10 32.25 24.95 8.79
N VAL A 11 32.05 24.10 7.78
CA VAL A 11 30.72 23.83 7.24
C VAL A 11 29.93 23.04 8.30
N SER A 12 29.29 23.77 9.21
CA SER A 12 28.26 23.25 10.08
C SER A 12 27.09 22.85 9.19
N VAL A 13 26.80 21.55 9.16
CA VAL A 13 25.60 21.04 8.50
C VAL A 13 24.41 21.61 9.29
N PRO A 14 23.48 22.35 8.66
CA PRO A 14 22.29 22.85 9.34
C PRO A 14 21.52 21.69 9.99
N GLU A 15 20.95 21.88 11.19
CA GLU A 15 20.31 20.81 11.99
C GLU A 15 19.20 20.02 11.25
N GLU A 16 18.69 20.55 10.14
CA GLU A 16 17.65 19.95 9.30
C GLU A 16 18.15 18.94 8.24
N TRP A 17 19.47 18.72 8.15
CA TRP A 17 20.10 17.95 7.09
C TRP A 17 20.69 16.64 7.61
N VAL A 18 20.35 15.51 6.97
CA VAL A 18 20.80 14.17 7.38
C VAL A 18 22.03 13.75 6.60
N LEU A 19 23.11 13.39 7.31
CA LEU A 19 24.29 12.75 6.72
C LEU A 19 23.92 11.34 6.24
N LEU A 20 24.01 11.09 4.94
CA LEU A 20 23.73 9.78 4.34
C LEU A 20 24.95 8.87 4.38
N HIS A 21 26.08 9.34 3.86
CA HIS A 21 27.30 8.55 3.69
C HIS A 21 28.55 9.42 3.78
N VAL A 22 29.64 8.80 4.22
CA VAL A 22 31.00 9.33 4.16
C VAL A 22 31.81 8.37 3.29
N VAL A 23 32.48 8.90 2.27
CA VAL A 23 33.31 8.14 1.34
C VAL A 23 34.72 8.72 1.38
N GLN A 24 35.70 7.88 1.67
CA GLN A 24 37.12 8.25 1.62
C GLN A 24 37.79 7.48 0.48
N GLY A 25 38.75 8.12 -0.18
CA GLY A 25 39.47 7.50 -1.29
C GLY A 25 40.72 8.27 -1.69
N HIS A 26 41.43 7.71 -2.66
CA HIS A 26 42.61 8.33 -3.26
C HIS A 26 42.50 8.25 -4.79
N VAL A 27 43.10 9.22 -5.49
CA VAL A 27 43.13 9.31 -6.95
C VAL A 27 44.50 9.76 -7.42
N GLY A 28 45.07 9.06 -8.41
CA GLY A 28 46.37 9.41 -8.98
C GLY A 28 46.29 10.60 -9.94
N ALA A 29 47.42 11.26 -10.15
CA ALA A 29 47.57 12.37 -11.10
C ALA A 29 46.98 12.04 -12.49
N GLY A 30 46.03 12.84 -12.95
CA GLY A 30 45.41 12.69 -14.28
C GLY A 30 44.41 11.53 -14.41
N ASN A 31 44.10 10.82 -13.33
CA ASN A 31 43.13 9.72 -13.32
C ASN A 31 41.79 10.13 -12.71
N TYR A 32 40.77 9.29 -12.93
CA TYR A 32 39.43 9.45 -12.39
C TYR A 32 39.02 8.27 -11.49
N SER A 33 38.38 8.59 -10.37
CA SER A 33 37.63 7.65 -9.55
C SER A 33 36.13 7.91 -9.71
N TYR A 34 35.34 6.87 -10.00
CA TYR A 34 33.91 7.01 -10.31
C TYR A 34 33.01 6.41 -9.23
N LEU A 35 32.00 7.17 -8.83
CA LEU A 35 30.97 6.78 -7.87
C LEU A 35 29.58 6.93 -8.48
N ARG A 36 28.60 6.21 -7.93
CA ARG A 36 27.20 6.24 -8.37
C ARG A 36 26.30 6.63 -7.21
N LEU A 37 25.42 7.60 -7.44
CA LEU A 37 24.45 8.07 -6.46
C LEU A 37 23.03 7.63 -6.82
N ASN A 38 22.47 6.74 -6.01
CA ASN A 38 21.12 6.19 -6.17
C ASN A 38 20.06 6.89 -5.31
N HIS A 39 20.47 7.72 -4.35
CA HIS A 39 19.53 8.36 -3.42
C HIS A 39 18.69 9.42 -4.13
N ASP A 40 17.37 9.38 -3.90
CA ASP A 40 16.43 10.36 -4.43
C ASP A 40 16.44 11.66 -3.64
N GLY A 41 15.91 12.73 -4.24
CA GLY A 41 15.80 14.05 -3.63
C GLY A 41 17.05 14.92 -3.80
N ARG A 42 17.03 16.09 -3.15
CA ARG A 42 18.12 17.06 -3.22
C ARG A 42 19.26 16.60 -2.31
N ILE A 43 20.45 16.46 -2.88
CA ILE A 43 21.64 15.96 -2.18
C ILE A 43 22.77 16.96 -2.36
N VAL A 44 23.53 17.21 -1.30
CA VAL A 44 24.75 18.01 -1.37
C VAL A 44 25.94 17.12 -1.09
N LEU A 45 26.91 17.20 -2.01
CA LEU A 45 28.19 16.54 -1.93
C LEU A 45 29.18 17.57 -1.37
N TYR A 46 29.75 17.28 -0.20
CA TYR A 46 30.86 18.03 0.38
C TYR A 46 32.11 17.19 0.27
N MET A 47 33.06 17.58 -0.57
CA MET A 47 34.34 16.90 -0.72
C MET A 47 35.46 17.76 -0.17
N HIS A 48 36.37 17.14 0.56
CA HIS A 48 37.54 17.75 1.15
C HIS A 48 38.77 16.97 0.72
N SER A 49 39.68 17.65 0.02
CA SER A 49 40.98 17.10 -0.35
C SER A 49 41.92 17.14 0.87
N LEU A 50 42.17 15.98 1.48
CA LEU A 50 43.06 15.83 2.64
C LEU A 50 44.53 16.02 2.27
N LYS A 51 44.89 15.61 1.05
CA LYS A 51 46.25 15.71 0.49
C LYS A 51 46.14 15.81 -1.02
N GLY A 52 46.99 16.62 -1.65
CA GLY A 52 46.90 16.89 -3.08
C GLY A 52 45.71 17.77 -3.43
N ASP A 53 45.22 17.65 -4.66
CA ASP A 53 44.06 18.39 -5.16
C ASP A 53 43.18 17.45 -6.00
N ALA A 54 41.92 17.28 -5.59
CA ALA A 54 40.96 16.43 -6.27
C ALA A 54 39.74 17.27 -6.65
N ASP A 55 39.30 17.18 -7.91
CA ASP A 55 38.16 17.94 -8.42
C ASP A 55 36.92 17.05 -8.59
N LEU A 56 35.73 17.61 -8.41
CA LEU A 56 34.46 16.89 -8.44
C LEU A 56 33.64 17.22 -9.70
N TYR A 57 33.22 16.18 -10.43
CA TYR A 57 32.37 16.25 -11.62
C TYR A 57 31.11 15.41 -11.44
N VAL A 58 29.94 15.93 -11.83
CA VAL A 58 28.65 15.25 -11.65
C VAL A 58 27.80 15.33 -12.92
N SER A 59 27.18 14.21 -13.30
CA SER A 59 26.32 14.09 -14.49
C SER A 59 25.14 13.16 -14.25
N ASP A 60 23.97 13.54 -14.77
CA ASP A 60 22.76 12.70 -14.82
C ASP A 60 22.62 11.95 -16.17
N LYS A 61 23.47 12.25 -17.15
CA LYS A 61 23.45 11.62 -18.48
C LYS A 61 24.45 10.48 -18.61
N THR A 62 25.56 10.57 -17.87
CA THR A 62 26.70 9.66 -17.96
C THR A 62 27.11 9.21 -16.57
N LEU A 63 27.39 7.91 -16.42
CA LEU A 63 27.86 7.35 -15.14
C LEU A 63 29.36 7.58 -14.89
N ARG A 64 30.07 8.11 -15.88
CA ARG A 64 31.50 8.41 -15.85
C ARG A 64 31.73 9.82 -16.38
N PRO A 65 31.37 10.87 -15.62
CA PRO A 65 31.63 12.24 -16.04
C PRO A 65 33.13 12.53 -16.04
N ASP A 66 33.61 13.18 -17.09
CA ASP A 66 34.98 13.67 -17.22
C ASP A 66 34.98 15.20 -17.40
N PHE A 67 36.15 15.78 -17.66
CA PHE A 67 36.29 17.22 -17.85
C PHE A 67 35.54 17.76 -19.09
N ASP A 68 35.21 16.91 -20.07
CA ASP A 68 34.46 17.30 -21.28
C ASP A 68 32.94 17.07 -21.12
N THR A 69 32.55 16.08 -20.31
CA THR A 69 31.18 15.56 -20.24
C THR A 69 30.64 15.54 -18.80
N TYR A 70 30.37 16.73 -18.26
CA TYR A 70 29.72 16.93 -16.96
C TYR A 70 28.53 17.88 -17.05
N LYS A 71 27.71 17.91 -15.98
CA LYS A 71 26.60 18.86 -15.83
C LYS A 71 26.83 19.83 -14.68
N LEU A 72 27.44 19.36 -13.60
CA LEU A 72 27.87 20.18 -12.46
C LEU A 72 29.33 19.85 -12.17
N GLN A 73 30.09 20.85 -11.71
CA GLN A 73 31.47 20.65 -11.27
C GLN A 73 31.79 21.55 -10.08
N SER A 74 32.79 21.15 -9.29
CA SER A 74 33.51 21.98 -8.34
C SER A 74 34.99 21.62 -8.46
N ALA A 75 35.81 22.62 -8.74
CA ALA A 75 37.26 22.48 -8.91
C ALA A 75 37.92 23.61 -8.12
N THR A 76 38.18 23.36 -6.84
CA THR A 76 38.74 24.33 -5.91
C THR A 76 39.84 23.67 -5.09
N CYS A 77 40.92 24.41 -4.83
CA CYS A 77 42.01 23.93 -3.98
C CYS A 77 41.56 23.92 -2.50
N GLY A 78 40.77 22.93 -2.10
CA GLY A 78 40.26 22.79 -0.73
C GLY A 78 38.93 22.03 -0.62
N TYR A 79 37.88 22.74 -0.21
CA TYR A 79 36.53 22.20 -0.02
C TYR A 79 35.68 22.39 -1.27
N ASP A 80 35.33 21.29 -1.92
CA ASP A 80 34.43 21.26 -3.06
C ASP A 80 33.00 20.97 -2.63
N VAL A 81 32.06 21.75 -3.16
CA VAL A 81 30.63 21.59 -2.84
C VAL A 81 29.81 21.53 -4.11
N VAL A 82 29.08 20.44 -4.30
CA VAL A 82 28.15 20.27 -5.43
C VAL A 82 26.76 19.94 -4.92
N VAL A 83 25.79 20.77 -5.30
CA VAL A 83 24.37 20.57 -5.01
C VAL A 83 23.71 19.82 -6.16
N VAL A 84 23.35 18.55 -5.93
CA VAL A 84 22.63 17.69 -6.88
C VAL A 84 21.12 17.90 -6.72
N PRO A 85 20.41 18.39 -7.75
CA PRO A 85 18.96 18.56 -7.71
C PRO A 85 18.21 17.23 -7.58
N GLY A 86 17.01 17.29 -6.99
CA GLY A 86 16.09 16.16 -6.93
C GLY A 86 15.64 15.66 -8.31
N ASP A 87 15.61 16.55 -9.30
CA ASP A 87 15.13 16.26 -10.66
C ASP A 87 16.16 15.53 -11.55
N PHE A 88 17.38 15.29 -11.06
CA PHE A 88 18.39 14.54 -11.82
C PHE A 88 17.98 13.06 -11.94
N VAL A 89 18.09 12.51 -13.15
CA VAL A 89 17.80 11.09 -13.41
C VAL A 89 18.78 10.21 -12.64
N ARG A 90 18.26 9.32 -11.80
CA ARG A 90 19.08 8.35 -11.04
C ARG A 90 19.35 7.09 -11.86
N PRO A 91 20.53 6.47 -11.75
CA PRO A 91 21.69 6.85 -10.93
C PRO A 91 22.45 8.07 -11.46
N VAL A 92 22.86 8.98 -10.57
CA VAL A 92 23.77 10.09 -10.94
C VAL A 92 25.22 9.57 -10.94
N GLY A 93 25.97 9.89 -12.00
CA GLY A 93 27.41 9.63 -12.07
C GLY A 93 28.20 10.73 -11.39
N ILE A 94 29.16 10.33 -10.55
CA ILE A 94 30.11 11.23 -9.89
C ILE A 94 31.51 10.80 -10.32
N GLY A 95 32.31 11.74 -10.80
CA GLY A 95 33.72 11.56 -11.17
C GLY A 95 34.59 12.45 -10.31
N ILE A 96 35.63 11.87 -9.71
CA ILE A 96 36.61 12.56 -8.89
C ILE A 96 37.94 12.50 -9.64
N TYR A 97 38.50 13.66 -9.97
CA TYR A 97 39.68 13.80 -10.81
C TYR A 97 40.89 14.20 -9.97
N GLY A 98 42.03 13.53 -10.15
CA GLY A 98 43.29 13.94 -9.51
C GLY A 98 44.03 14.98 -10.33
N HIS A 99 44.26 16.18 -9.78
CA HIS A 99 44.96 17.25 -10.50
C HIS A 99 46.41 16.85 -10.84
N PRO A 100 46.90 17.05 -12.08
CA PRO A 100 48.23 16.58 -12.51
C PRO A 100 49.43 17.12 -11.72
N SER A 101 49.27 18.26 -11.03
CA SER A 101 50.32 18.88 -10.20
C SER A 101 50.63 18.08 -8.93
N HIS A 102 49.77 17.15 -8.54
CA HIS A 102 49.96 16.28 -7.38
C HIS A 102 50.00 14.83 -7.84
N LEU A 103 51.04 14.08 -7.42
CA LEU A 103 51.21 12.68 -7.81
C LEU A 103 50.03 11.80 -7.37
N GLU A 104 49.47 12.11 -6.20
CA GLU A 104 48.31 11.44 -5.63
C GLU A 104 47.53 12.43 -4.75
N SER A 105 46.20 12.37 -4.87
CA SER A 105 45.27 13.18 -4.08
C SER A 105 44.38 12.27 -3.22
N GLU A 106 44.35 12.51 -1.92
CA GLU A 106 43.48 11.82 -0.95
C GLU A 106 42.30 12.72 -0.62
N PHE A 107 41.08 12.17 -0.60
CA PHE A 107 39.86 12.94 -0.38
C PHE A 107 38.89 12.25 0.58
N GLU A 108 38.08 13.06 1.26
CA GLU A 108 36.91 12.65 2.02
C GLU A 108 35.68 13.37 1.49
N MET A 109 34.63 12.63 1.12
CA MET A 109 33.37 13.17 0.63
C MET A 109 32.21 12.77 1.54
N LYS A 110 31.45 13.77 2.02
CA LYS A 110 30.23 13.62 2.80
C LYS A 110 29.01 13.92 1.94
N LEU A 111 28.04 13.01 1.97
CA LEU A 111 26.77 13.14 1.26
C LEU A 111 25.69 13.51 2.26
N VAL A 112 25.02 14.63 2.03
CA VAL A 112 24.01 15.15 2.95
C VAL A 112 22.70 15.40 2.20
N SER A 113 21.56 15.05 2.80
CA SER A 113 20.23 15.21 2.21
C SER A 113 19.31 16.05 3.10
N SER A 114 18.53 16.94 2.50
CA SER A 114 17.49 17.71 3.19
C SER A 114 16.21 16.87 3.27
N LEU A 115 16.16 15.89 4.17
CA LEU A 115 14.97 15.10 4.42
C LEU A 115 14.06 15.79 5.46
N SER A 116 13.50 16.95 5.10
CA SER A 116 12.25 17.42 5.74
C SER A 116 11.10 16.66 5.10
N GLY A 117 10.39 15.86 5.90
CA GLY A 117 9.46 14.83 5.44
C GLY A 117 8.32 15.31 4.56
N GLU A 118 8.39 14.96 3.27
CA GLU A 118 7.24 14.47 2.52
C GLU A 118 7.74 13.31 1.66
N SER A 119 7.09 12.16 1.81
CA SER A 119 7.29 10.99 0.98
C SER A 119 7.38 11.37 -0.50
N GLY A 120 8.54 11.12 -1.10
CA GLY A 120 8.80 11.25 -2.53
C GLY A 120 8.04 10.22 -3.35
N LEU A 121 6.73 10.14 -3.20
CA LEU A 121 5.88 9.52 -4.20
C LEU A 121 5.81 10.50 -5.39
N PRO A 122 6.12 10.06 -6.61
CA PRO A 122 5.97 10.89 -7.80
C PRO A 122 4.51 11.38 -7.88
N ALA A 123 4.26 12.52 -8.53
CA ALA A 123 2.96 13.20 -8.47
C ALA A 123 1.75 12.32 -8.84
N ASN A 124 1.96 11.29 -9.66
CA ASN A 124 0.96 10.28 -10.04
C ASN A 124 0.63 9.24 -8.95
N LEU A 125 1.42 9.18 -7.87
CA LEU A 125 1.24 8.31 -6.71
C LEU A 125 0.88 9.07 -5.43
N ARG A 126 0.88 10.41 -5.47
CA ARG A 126 0.35 11.23 -4.38
C ARG A 126 -1.18 11.14 -4.40
N LEU A 127 -1.79 10.74 -3.28
CA LEU A 127 -3.23 10.83 -3.14
C LEU A 127 -3.61 12.33 -3.20
N PRO A 128 -4.62 12.71 -3.99
CA PRO A 128 -5.06 14.08 -4.03
C PRO A 128 -5.54 14.50 -2.62
N PRO A 129 -5.32 15.76 -2.22
CA PRO A 129 -5.47 16.20 -0.82
C PRO A 129 -6.89 16.05 -0.28
N ASN A 130 -7.89 16.01 -1.16
CA ASN A 130 -9.29 15.71 -0.85
C ASN A 130 -9.57 14.24 -0.49
N LEU A 131 -8.64 13.32 -0.75
CA LEU A 131 -8.67 11.92 -0.30
C LEU A 131 -7.80 11.67 0.94
N ILE A 132 -7.01 12.67 1.35
CA ILE A 132 -6.25 12.63 2.60
C ILE A 132 -7.16 13.21 3.67
N GLY A 133 -7.78 12.34 4.48
CA GLY A 133 -8.55 12.78 5.63
C GLY A 133 -7.71 13.64 6.57
N ALA A 134 -8.34 14.58 7.28
CA ALA A 134 -7.65 15.36 8.30
C ALA A 134 -6.86 14.43 9.24
N PRO A 135 -5.61 14.79 9.61
CA PRO A 135 -4.81 13.96 10.51
C PRO A 135 -5.60 13.80 11.83
N ARG A 136 -6.10 12.59 12.07
CA ARG A 136 -6.73 12.24 13.35
C ARG A 136 -5.63 12.14 14.39
N GLU A 137 -5.91 12.61 15.60
CA GLU A 137 -5.03 12.37 16.74
C GLU A 137 -4.88 10.87 16.93
N LYS A 138 -3.66 10.35 16.67
CA LYS A 138 -3.37 8.94 16.91
C LYS A 138 -3.49 8.67 18.39
N ARG A 139 -4.31 7.69 18.75
CA ARG A 139 -4.48 7.28 20.14
C ARG A 139 -3.19 6.60 20.59
N ALA A 140 -2.63 7.03 21.72
CA ALA A 140 -1.44 6.38 22.26
C ALA A 140 -1.74 4.90 22.56
N PRO A 141 -0.83 3.97 22.21
CA PRO A 141 -0.99 2.56 22.55
C PRO A 141 -1.02 2.36 24.07
N PRO A 142 -1.74 1.34 24.58
CA PRO A 142 -1.80 1.02 26.01
C PRO A 142 -0.47 0.44 26.50
N THR A 143 0.57 1.27 26.61
CA THR A 143 1.89 0.86 27.13
C THR A 143 2.06 1.24 28.60
N THR A 144 1.24 2.18 29.11
CA THR A 144 1.35 2.79 30.46
C THR A 144 -0.03 2.98 31.10
N SER A 145 -0.87 1.95 31.16
CA SER A 145 -2.19 2.05 31.82
C SER A 145 -2.26 1.20 33.07
N ASP A 146 -2.75 1.78 34.17
CA ASP A 146 -3.11 1.10 35.42
C ASP A 146 -4.36 0.20 35.28
N LEU A 147 -4.91 0.08 34.07
CA LEU A 147 -6.09 -0.72 33.77
C LEU A 147 -5.76 -2.21 33.58
N PRO A 148 -6.65 -3.13 34.02
CA PRO A 148 -6.39 -4.56 33.96
C PRO A 148 -6.36 -5.09 32.51
N VAL A 149 -5.50 -6.09 32.28
CA VAL A 149 -5.55 -6.90 31.05
C VAL A 149 -6.73 -7.87 31.18
N LEU A 150 -7.83 -7.56 30.49
CA LEU A 150 -9.08 -8.32 30.59
C LEU A 150 -9.07 -9.59 29.73
N ARG A 151 -8.21 -9.63 28.71
CA ARG A 151 -8.12 -10.79 27.81
C ARG A 151 -6.67 -11.04 27.37
N LYS A 152 -6.20 -12.26 27.60
CA LYS A 152 -4.93 -12.79 27.09
C LYS A 152 -5.17 -13.64 25.83
N CYS A 153 -4.13 -13.81 25.02
CA CYS A 153 -4.17 -14.72 23.88
C CYS A 153 -4.34 -16.18 24.35
N GLU A 154 -5.23 -16.93 23.70
CA GLU A 154 -5.46 -18.35 24.01
C GLU A 154 -4.48 -19.28 23.27
N ALA A 155 -3.96 -18.83 22.12
CA ALA A 155 -2.98 -19.57 21.31
C ALA A 155 -1.54 -19.22 21.71
N ASP A 156 -0.64 -20.18 21.52
CA ASP A 156 0.79 -20.02 21.82
C ASP A 156 1.43 -18.95 20.93
N ILE A 157 2.04 -17.96 21.57
CA ILE A 157 2.76 -16.89 20.89
C ILE A 157 4.21 -17.36 20.61
N PRO A 158 4.76 -17.15 19.40
CA PRO A 158 6.16 -17.44 19.13
C PRO A 158 7.11 -16.72 20.10
N ALA A 159 8.11 -17.42 20.63
CA ALA A 159 9.00 -16.91 21.69
C ALA A 159 9.72 -15.58 21.36
N HIS A 160 9.91 -15.27 20.07
CA HIS A 160 10.58 -14.05 19.60
C HIS A 160 9.63 -12.86 19.37
N ARG A 161 8.32 -13.03 19.62
CA ARG A 161 7.29 -12.01 19.41
C ARG A 161 6.53 -11.74 20.70
N THR A 162 6.06 -10.51 20.83
CA THR A 162 5.17 -10.08 21.90
C THR A 162 3.76 -9.85 21.36
N PRO A 163 2.70 -10.08 22.15
CA PRO A 163 1.35 -9.74 21.75
C PRO A 163 1.21 -8.23 21.52
N THR A 164 0.38 -7.88 20.54
CA THR A 164 -0.06 -6.50 20.33
C THR A 164 -1.20 -6.18 21.28
N ARG A 165 -1.22 -4.99 21.86
CA ARG A 165 -2.26 -4.58 22.83
C ARG A 165 -3.16 -3.50 22.27
N THR A 166 -4.44 -3.59 22.60
CA THR A 166 -5.47 -2.62 22.23
C THR A 166 -6.43 -2.36 23.37
N TRP A 167 -7.05 -1.18 23.37
CA TRP A 167 -8.08 -0.81 24.34
C TRP A 167 -9.36 -1.62 24.16
N LEU A 168 -10.00 -1.98 25.27
CA LEU A 168 -11.37 -2.46 25.31
C LEU A 168 -12.31 -1.28 25.57
N GLU A 169 -13.26 -1.08 24.68
CA GLU A 169 -14.31 -0.07 24.82
C GLU A 169 -15.67 -0.73 25.09
N SER A 170 -16.63 0.03 25.61
CA SER A 170 -18.04 -0.39 25.68
C SER A 170 -18.89 0.44 24.73
N LEU A 171 -20.06 -0.05 24.32
CA LEU A 171 -21.03 0.72 23.52
C LEU A 171 -22.14 1.37 24.37
N ILE A 172 -22.14 1.18 25.69
CA ILE A 172 -23.20 1.66 26.58
C ILE A 172 -23.06 3.17 26.90
N SER A 173 -21.83 3.63 27.13
CA SER A 173 -21.54 5.04 27.39
C SER A 173 -21.14 5.77 26.11
N ARG A 174 -21.48 7.06 26.02
CA ARG A 174 -21.03 7.92 24.91
C ARG A 174 -19.54 8.24 25.05
N ASP A 175 -19.05 8.29 26.28
CA ASP A 175 -17.65 8.54 26.57
C ASP A 175 -16.83 7.31 26.20
N SER A 176 -15.65 7.55 25.65
CA SER A 176 -14.67 6.51 25.34
C SER A 176 -13.95 6.08 26.62
N GLU A 177 -14.70 5.55 27.58
CA GLU A 177 -14.11 4.94 28.77
C GLU A 177 -13.47 3.61 28.38
N HIS A 178 -12.17 3.49 28.66
CA HIS A 178 -11.44 2.25 28.46
C HIS A 178 -11.71 1.32 29.64
N LEU A 179 -12.40 0.20 29.39
CA LEU A 179 -12.69 -0.81 30.41
C LEU A 179 -11.41 -1.57 30.81
N GLY A 180 -10.48 -1.74 29.86
CA GLY A 180 -9.24 -2.47 30.08
C GLY A 180 -8.43 -2.65 28.80
N VAL A 181 -7.47 -3.57 28.87
CA VAL A 181 -6.55 -3.89 27.76
C VAL A 181 -6.75 -5.32 27.27
N VAL A 182 -6.66 -5.51 25.95
CA VAL A 182 -6.78 -6.80 25.27
C VAL A 182 -5.47 -7.13 24.56
N ASP A 183 -4.95 -8.33 24.83
CA ASP A 183 -3.83 -8.90 24.06
C ASP A 183 -4.36 -9.56 22.77
N LEU A 184 -3.70 -9.24 21.66
CA LEU A 184 -3.97 -9.72 20.30
C LEU A 184 -2.78 -10.52 19.77
N HIS A 185 -3.07 -11.61 19.07
CA HIS A 185 -2.02 -12.48 18.54
C HIS A 185 -1.21 -11.80 17.42
N PRO A 186 0.14 -11.74 17.53
CA PRO A 186 0.96 -10.98 16.59
C PRO A 186 0.93 -11.53 15.16
N ASP A 187 0.77 -12.84 14.97
CA ASP A 187 0.69 -13.43 13.62
C ASP A 187 -0.65 -13.22 12.90
N VAL A 188 -1.60 -12.55 13.55
CA VAL A 188 -2.88 -12.12 12.95
C VAL A 188 -2.92 -10.61 12.81
N PHE A 189 -2.55 -9.87 13.87
CA PHE A 189 -2.72 -8.43 13.96
C PHE A 189 -1.42 -7.63 13.80
N SER A 190 -0.25 -8.29 13.70
CA SER A 190 1.08 -7.69 13.53
C SER A 190 1.86 -8.37 12.40
N VAL A 191 1.20 -8.55 11.26
CA VAL A 191 1.79 -9.12 10.04
C VAL A 191 2.33 -7.98 9.15
N PRO A 192 3.48 -8.13 8.47
CA PRO A 192 3.97 -7.11 7.55
C PRO A 192 2.92 -6.74 6.49
N VAL A 193 2.65 -5.44 6.37
CA VAL A 193 1.60 -4.93 5.49
C VAL A 193 2.01 -5.09 4.03
N ARG A 194 1.36 -6.03 3.34
CA ARG A 194 1.60 -6.37 1.93
C ARG A 194 0.43 -5.94 1.05
N LEU A 195 0.54 -4.76 0.46
CA LEU A 195 -0.49 -4.14 -0.38
C LEU A 195 -0.79 -4.95 -1.67
N ASP A 196 0.20 -5.68 -2.18
CA ASP A 196 0.07 -6.57 -3.33
C ASP A 196 -0.96 -7.69 -3.09
N ILE A 197 -0.90 -8.32 -1.91
CA ILE A 197 -1.84 -9.38 -1.53
C ILE A 197 -3.23 -8.80 -1.30
N LEU A 198 -3.35 -7.65 -0.62
CA LEU A 198 -4.63 -6.97 -0.44
C LEU A 198 -5.30 -6.67 -1.78
N HIS A 199 -4.56 -6.09 -2.72
CA HIS A 199 -5.05 -5.80 -4.05
C HIS A 199 -5.48 -7.08 -4.79
N ALA A 200 -4.67 -8.15 -4.74
CA ALA A 200 -5.01 -9.41 -5.39
C ALA A 200 -6.30 -10.04 -4.84
N VAL A 201 -6.47 -10.02 -3.51
CA VAL A 201 -7.68 -10.56 -2.86
C VAL A 201 -8.90 -9.70 -3.20
N GLU A 202 -8.77 -8.38 -3.23
CA GLU A 202 -9.89 -7.49 -3.58
C GLU A 202 -10.33 -7.66 -5.04
N VAL A 203 -9.37 -7.65 -5.98
CA VAL A 203 -9.66 -7.90 -7.40
C VAL A 203 -10.29 -9.27 -7.59
N TRP A 204 -9.85 -10.28 -6.84
CA TRP A 204 -10.49 -11.59 -6.83
C TRP A 204 -11.94 -11.50 -6.35
N GLN A 205 -12.21 -10.89 -5.19
CA GLN A 205 -13.57 -10.76 -4.63
C GLN A 205 -14.54 -10.06 -5.59
N ARG A 206 -14.07 -9.04 -6.31
CA ARG A 206 -14.86 -8.33 -7.33
C ARG A 206 -15.15 -9.16 -8.58
N ASN A 207 -14.19 -9.97 -9.04
CA ASN A 207 -14.28 -10.63 -10.34
C ASN A 207 -14.84 -12.06 -10.28
N PHE A 208 -14.58 -12.83 -9.23
CA PHE A 208 -14.90 -14.26 -9.23
C PHE A 208 -16.40 -14.57 -9.33
N LYS A 209 -17.25 -13.65 -8.84
CA LYS A 209 -18.72 -13.71 -8.90
C LYS A 209 -19.29 -13.10 -10.19
N ARG A 210 -18.47 -12.44 -11.02
CA ARG A 210 -18.93 -11.67 -12.17
C ARG A 210 -19.26 -12.58 -13.35
N ILE A 211 -20.47 -12.42 -13.87
CA ILE A 211 -20.92 -13.04 -15.12
C ILE A 211 -21.35 -11.92 -16.07
N SER A 212 -20.75 -11.87 -17.27
CA SER A 212 -21.16 -10.93 -18.31
C SER A 212 -22.17 -11.60 -19.24
N HIS A 213 -23.36 -11.01 -19.33
CA HIS A 213 -24.43 -11.46 -20.23
C HIS A 213 -24.41 -10.76 -21.59
N ALA A 214 -23.45 -9.86 -21.83
CA ALA A 214 -23.34 -9.15 -23.09
C ALA A 214 -23.10 -10.15 -24.24
N LYS A 215 -23.97 -10.13 -25.25
CA LYS A 215 -23.86 -10.98 -26.43
C LYS A 215 -24.24 -10.19 -27.65
N VAL A 216 -23.38 -10.18 -28.65
CA VAL A 216 -23.67 -9.62 -29.97
C VAL A 216 -23.86 -10.73 -30.99
N LYS A 217 -24.69 -10.47 -32.00
CA LYS A 217 -24.90 -11.39 -33.11
C LYS A 217 -23.72 -11.30 -34.09
N THR A 218 -23.09 -12.43 -34.34
CA THR A 218 -22.11 -12.58 -35.43
C THR A 218 -22.83 -12.55 -36.79
N ARG A 219 -22.09 -12.37 -37.88
CA ARG A 219 -22.68 -12.38 -39.25
C ARG A 219 -23.52 -13.63 -39.56
N ALA A 220 -23.23 -14.75 -38.89
CA ALA A 220 -23.94 -16.01 -39.07
C ALA A 220 -25.25 -16.10 -38.27
N GLU A 221 -25.39 -15.31 -37.20
CA GLU A 221 -26.57 -15.30 -36.33
C GLU A 221 -27.56 -14.18 -36.72
N VAL A 222 -27.13 -13.21 -37.52
CA VAL A 222 -28.02 -12.16 -38.04
C VAL A 222 -28.89 -12.72 -39.16
N SER A 223 -30.21 -12.57 -39.04
CA SER A 223 -31.19 -13.14 -39.99
C SER A 223 -30.99 -12.66 -41.44
N GLY A 224 -31.03 -13.58 -42.40
CA GLY A 224 -30.87 -13.32 -43.84
C GLY A 224 -29.42 -13.43 -44.33
N GLY A 225 -29.12 -12.86 -45.50
CA GLY A 225 -27.74 -12.81 -46.03
C GLY A 225 -27.19 -14.09 -46.65
N GLY A 226 -28.04 -15.09 -46.94
CA GLY A 226 -27.65 -16.31 -47.65
C GLY A 226 -27.44 -16.16 -49.16
N ARG A 227 -28.04 -15.11 -49.78
CA ARG A 227 -27.87 -14.81 -51.22
C ARG A 227 -26.76 -13.79 -51.45
N LYS A 228 -25.91 -14.06 -52.44
CA LYS A 228 -24.87 -13.12 -52.89
C LYS A 228 -25.51 -11.86 -53.50
N PRO A 229 -25.11 -10.64 -53.07
CA PRO A 229 -25.75 -9.40 -53.53
C PRO A 229 -25.66 -9.16 -55.05
N TRP A 230 -24.50 -9.45 -55.66
CA TRP A 230 -24.27 -9.36 -57.10
C TRP A 230 -23.16 -10.29 -57.57
N ARG A 231 -23.07 -10.49 -58.89
CA ARG A 231 -22.02 -11.29 -59.55
C ARG A 231 -20.60 -10.78 -59.23
N GLN A 232 -19.63 -11.69 -59.19
CA GLN A 232 -18.24 -11.39 -58.77
C GLN A 232 -17.53 -10.35 -59.64
N LYS A 233 -17.89 -10.26 -60.92
CA LYS A 233 -17.28 -9.38 -61.93
C LYS A 233 -18.38 -8.75 -62.80
N GLY A 234 -18.08 -7.59 -63.39
CA GLY A 234 -18.97 -6.92 -64.36
C GLY A 234 -20.04 -6.00 -63.77
N SER A 235 -19.96 -5.62 -62.50
CA SER A 235 -20.86 -4.62 -61.88
C SER A 235 -20.20 -3.27 -61.57
N GLY A 236 -18.87 -3.18 -61.66
CA GLY A 236 -18.11 -1.97 -61.28
C GLY A 236 -18.10 -1.64 -59.76
N ARG A 237 -18.79 -2.44 -58.93
CA ARG A 237 -18.88 -2.25 -57.47
C ARG A 237 -17.86 -3.11 -56.72
N ALA A 238 -17.59 -2.77 -55.46
CA ALA A 238 -16.81 -3.60 -54.54
C ALA A 238 -17.38 -5.04 -54.45
N ARG A 239 -16.51 -6.02 -54.19
CA ARG A 239 -16.90 -7.44 -54.14
C ARG A 239 -17.46 -7.78 -52.76
N HIS A 240 -18.69 -8.31 -52.70
CA HIS A 240 -19.30 -8.76 -51.46
C HIS A 240 -19.90 -10.17 -51.59
N GLY A 241 -19.78 -10.95 -50.51
CA GLY A 241 -20.34 -12.30 -50.39
C GLY A 241 -21.72 -12.33 -49.75
N SER A 242 -21.99 -11.45 -48.78
CA SER A 242 -23.25 -11.37 -48.04
C SER A 242 -23.52 -9.94 -47.58
N ILE A 243 -24.80 -9.56 -47.50
CA ILE A 243 -25.24 -8.29 -46.90
C ILE A 243 -25.13 -8.27 -45.37
N ARG A 244 -24.84 -9.41 -44.72
CA ARG A 244 -24.68 -9.50 -43.26
C ARG A 244 -23.23 -9.42 -42.79
N SER A 245 -22.28 -9.11 -43.69
CA SER A 245 -20.89 -8.94 -43.28
C SER A 245 -20.73 -7.69 -42.40
N PRO A 246 -19.69 -7.64 -41.55
CA PRO A 246 -19.46 -6.50 -40.64
C PRO A 246 -19.25 -5.15 -41.34
N LEU A 247 -18.91 -5.16 -42.63
CA LEU A 247 -18.74 -3.95 -43.45
C LEU A 247 -20.08 -3.30 -43.81
N TRP A 248 -21.18 -4.06 -43.75
CA TRP A 248 -22.52 -3.59 -44.12
C TRP A 248 -23.26 -3.05 -42.91
N ARG A 249 -24.04 -1.98 -43.12
CA ARG A 249 -25.01 -1.49 -42.12
C ARG A 249 -26.03 -2.59 -41.81
N GLY A 250 -26.24 -2.89 -40.54
CA GLY A 250 -27.11 -3.99 -40.11
C GLY A 250 -26.52 -5.39 -40.38
N GLY A 251 -25.21 -5.47 -40.63
CA GLY A 251 -24.44 -6.71 -40.60
C GLY A 251 -24.10 -7.14 -39.17
N GLY A 252 -23.52 -8.33 -39.05
CA GLY A 252 -23.08 -8.84 -37.75
C GLY A 252 -21.79 -8.18 -37.26
N ILE A 253 -21.55 -8.21 -35.95
CA ILE A 253 -20.34 -7.65 -35.34
C ILE A 253 -19.20 -8.68 -35.46
N ALA A 254 -18.02 -8.24 -35.90
CA ALA A 254 -16.85 -9.10 -36.10
C ALA A 254 -16.23 -9.52 -34.76
N HIS A 255 -15.79 -8.55 -33.96
CA HIS A 255 -15.24 -8.75 -32.63
C HIS A 255 -16.13 -8.01 -31.63
N GLY A 256 -16.94 -8.77 -30.91
CA GLY A 256 -17.74 -8.25 -29.83
C GLY A 256 -17.98 -9.34 -28.79
N PRO A 257 -18.66 -9.02 -27.69
CA PRO A 257 -18.82 -9.93 -26.57
C PRO A 257 -19.61 -11.18 -26.99
N ARG A 258 -19.08 -12.36 -26.60
CA ARG A 258 -19.68 -13.67 -26.84
C ARG A 258 -20.13 -14.28 -25.52
N GLY A 259 -21.21 -13.71 -24.98
CA GLY A 259 -21.77 -14.11 -23.70
C GLY A 259 -22.68 -15.36 -23.75
N PRO A 260 -22.94 -15.96 -22.57
CA PRO A 260 -22.46 -15.54 -21.26
C PRO A 260 -20.97 -15.88 -21.03
N THR A 261 -20.20 -14.95 -20.45
CA THR A 261 -18.78 -15.13 -20.12
C THR A 261 -18.56 -15.01 -18.61
N SER A 262 -17.93 -16.00 -18.00
CA SER A 262 -17.57 -16.01 -16.58
C SER A 262 -16.13 -15.53 -16.37
N TYR A 263 -15.90 -14.82 -15.26
CA TYR A 263 -14.57 -14.37 -14.82
C TYR A 263 -14.12 -15.14 -13.57
N TYR A 264 -14.58 -16.38 -13.44
CA TYR A 264 -14.35 -17.20 -12.26
C TYR A 264 -12.90 -17.71 -12.22
N TYR A 265 -12.26 -17.50 -11.07
CA TYR A 265 -11.00 -18.15 -10.69
C TYR A 265 -10.91 -18.20 -9.16
N MET A 266 -10.12 -19.14 -8.64
CA MET A 266 -9.95 -19.32 -7.19
C MET A 266 -8.53 -19.02 -6.76
N LEU A 267 -8.39 -18.10 -5.81
CA LEU A 267 -7.12 -17.88 -5.13
C LEU A 267 -6.82 -19.01 -4.12
N PRO A 268 -5.53 -19.38 -3.95
CA PRO A 268 -5.12 -20.30 -2.90
C PRO A 268 -5.66 -19.87 -1.53
N MET A 269 -6.11 -20.83 -0.72
CA MET A 269 -6.70 -20.53 0.59
C MET A 269 -5.75 -19.70 1.47
N LYS A 270 -4.46 -20.05 1.50
CA LYS A 270 -3.46 -19.33 2.31
C LYS A 270 -3.30 -17.85 1.89
N VAL A 271 -3.42 -17.54 0.59
CA VAL A 271 -3.37 -16.15 0.09
C VAL A 271 -4.60 -15.35 0.56
N ARG A 272 -5.79 -15.95 0.52
CA ARG A 272 -7.02 -15.31 1.01
C ARG A 272 -6.97 -15.05 2.51
N VAL A 273 -6.46 -16.01 3.29
CA VAL A 273 -6.25 -15.90 4.73
C VAL A 273 -5.21 -14.82 5.04
N GLN A 274 -4.08 -14.81 4.33
CA GLN A 274 -3.05 -13.78 4.47
C GLN A 274 -3.62 -12.38 4.19
N GLY A 275 -4.48 -12.23 3.17
CA GLY A 275 -5.16 -10.98 2.87
C GLY A 275 -6.03 -10.47 4.03
N LEU A 276 -6.74 -11.37 4.73
CA LEU A 276 -7.51 -11.00 5.93
C LEU A 276 -6.59 -10.54 7.07
N LYS A 277 -5.51 -11.28 7.36
CA LYS A 277 -4.52 -10.89 8.39
C LYS A 277 -3.91 -9.52 8.11
N ILE A 278 -3.52 -9.26 6.85
CA ILE A 278 -2.98 -7.96 6.43
C ILE A 278 -4.02 -6.86 6.57
N ALA A 279 -5.29 -7.12 6.21
CA ALA A 279 -6.35 -6.13 6.36
C ALA A 279 -6.60 -5.77 7.84
N LEU A 280 -6.61 -6.78 8.74
CA LEU A 280 -6.73 -6.56 10.18
C LEU A 280 -5.55 -5.77 10.74
N THR A 281 -4.32 -6.16 10.36
CA THR A 281 -3.10 -5.45 10.75
C THR A 281 -3.11 -4.00 10.24
N SER A 282 -3.55 -3.77 9.01
CA SER A 282 -3.66 -2.43 8.43
C SER A 282 -4.66 -1.56 9.18
N LYS A 283 -5.80 -2.11 9.60
CA LYS A 283 -6.79 -1.37 10.40
C LYS A 283 -6.26 -1.05 11.79
N LEU A 284 -5.56 -1.98 12.42
CA LEU A 284 -4.95 -1.77 13.72
C LEU A 284 -3.84 -0.70 13.68
N THR A 285 -2.90 -0.81 12.73
CA THR A 285 -1.77 0.13 12.60
C THR A 285 -2.17 1.55 12.23
N GLN A 286 -3.38 1.72 11.70
CA GLN A 286 -3.98 3.01 11.34
C GLN A 286 -4.96 3.53 12.41
N ASP A 287 -5.05 2.88 13.58
CA ASP A 287 -5.97 3.22 14.68
C ASP A 287 -7.47 3.20 14.30
N TYR A 288 -7.82 2.40 13.27
CA TYR A 288 -9.21 2.21 12.80
C TYR A 288 -9.86 0.91 13.30
N LEU A 289 -9.13 0.12 14.10
CA LEU A 289 -9.66 -1.09 14.71
C LEU A 289 -10.02 -0.80 16.17
N HIS A 290 -11.29 -1.00 16.51
CA HIS A 290 -11.80 -0.87 17.87
C HIS A 290 -12.31 -2.22 18.36
N ILE A 291 -12.01 -2.56 19.62
CA ILE A 291 -12.50 -3.78 20.26
C ILE A 291 -13.52 -3.39 21.31
N VAL A 292 -14.68 -4.03 21.24
CA VAL A 292 -15.79 -3.83 22.17
C VAL A 292 -16.07 -5.08 22.99
N ASP A 293 -16.55 -4.88 24.22
CA ASP A 293 -16.96 -5.96 25.11
C ASP A 293 -18.23 -6.65 24.61
N SER A 294 -19.29 -5.88 24.37
CA SER A 294 -20.61 -6.31 23.92
C SER A 294 -21.19 -5.36 22.88
N LEU A 295 -22.18 -5.84 22.12
CA LEU A 295 -22.93 -5.02 21.16
C LEU A 295 -24.20 -4.39 21.77
N GLU A 296 -24.32 -4.37 23.08
CA GLU A 296 -25.48 -3.82 23.75
C GLU A 296 -25.44 -2.29 23.74
N ILE A 297 -26.54 -1.69 23.27
CA ILE A 297 -26.74 -0.24 23.29
C ILE A 297 -27.97 0.10 24.13
N PRO A 298 -27.96 1.24 24.86
CA PRO A 298 -29.01 1.59 25.81
C PRO A 298 -30.34 1.92 25.11
N THR A 299 -30.28 2.44 23.89
CA THR A 299 -31.44 2.89 23.11
C THR A 299 -31.38 2.33 21.68
N PRO A 300 -32.51 1.95 21.07
CA PRO A 300 -32.56 1.51 19.66
C PRO A 300 -32.40 2.66 18.65
N ASP A 301 -32.15 3.88 19.12
CA ASP A 301 -32.09 5.09 18.29
C ASP A 301 -30.81 5.17 17.48
N ALA A 302 -30.95 5.36 16.18
CA ALA A 302 -29.83 5.53 15.26
C ALA A 302 -28.98 6.78 15.54
N HIS A 303 -29.62 7.83 16.06
CA HIS A 303 -28.94 9.07 16.44
C HIS A 303 -27.92 8.83 17.55
N TYR A 304 -28.23 7.95 18.52
CA TYR A 304 -27.28 7.58 19.57
C TYR A 304 -25.98 7.02 18.97
N LEU A 305 -26.09 6.11 17.98
CA LEU A 305 -24.93 5.51 17.33
C LEU A 305 -24.14 6.54 16.51
N GLN A 306 -24.83 7.42 15.78
CA GLN A 306 -24.18 8.50 15.02
C GLN A 306 -23.41 9.47 15.94
N ASP A 307 -24.01 9.83 17.07
CA ASP A 307 -23.40 10.73 18.05
C ASP A 307 -22.20 10.06 18.73
N LEU A 308 -22.31 8.77 19.08
CA LEU A 308 -21.20 7.97 19.58
C LEU A 308 -20.03 7.93 18.58
N MET A 309 -20.30 7.67 17.30
CA MET A 309 -19.29 7.65 16.25
C MET A 309 -18.57 8.99 16.09
N LYS A 310 -19.32 10.10 16.14
CA LYS A 310 -18.76 11.46 16.07
C LYS A 310 -17.90 11.77 17.28
N HIS A 311 -18.41 11.47 18.48
CA HIS A 311 -17.72 11.74 19.73
C HIS A 311 -16.40 10.97 19.83
N ARG A 312 -16.41 9.68 19.43
CA ARG A 312 -15.21 8.82 19.44
C ARG A 312 -14.31 8.98 18.22
N GLN A 313 -14.69 9.81 17.26
CA GLN A 313 -13.95 10.04 16.01
C GLN A 313 -13.69 8.75 15.20
N TRP A 314 -14.63 7.80 15.23
CA TRP A 314 -14.56 6.57 14.43
C TRP A 314 -14.69 6.84 12.92
N GLY A 315 -15.13 8.04 12.54
CA GLY A 315 -15.26 8.45 11.16
C GLY A 315 -16.61 8.15 10.54
N ASP A 316 -16.66 8.22 9.22
CA ASP A 316 -17.93 8.34 8.50
C ASP A 316 -18.61 6.98 8.30
N SER A 317 -17.84 5.89 8.27
CA SER A 317 -18.34 4.55 8.01
C SER A 317 -17.73 3.51 8.94
N VAL A 318 -18.58 2.64 9.49
CA VAL A 318 -18.20 1.67 10.52
C VAL A 318 -18.73 0.29 10.14
N LEU A 319 -17.87 -0.72 10.25
CA LEU A 319 -18.24 -2.12 10.12
C LEU A 319 -18.18 -2.79 11.50
N ILE A 320 -19.31 -3.26 11.99
CA ILE A 320 -19.43 -3.99 13.27
C ILE A 320 -19.46 -5.48 12.98
N VAL A 321 -18.68 -6.26 13.73
CA VAL A 321 -18.53 -7.71 13.53
C VAL A 321 -18.67 -8.45 14.85
N ASP A 322 -19.51 -9.48 14.84
CA ASP A 322 -19.75 -10.35 16.00
C ASP A 322 -19.97 -11.82 15.59
N VAL A 323 -19.82 -12.78 16.52
CA VAL A 323 -19.86 -14.22 16.23
C VAL A 323 -21.28 -14.79 16.24
N GLY A 324 -22.20 -14.16 16.97
CA GLY A 324 -23.56 -14.64 17.16
C GLY A 324 -24.40 -14.71 15.88
N GLU A 325 -25.29 -15.71 15.81
CA GLU A 325 -26.40 -15.71 14.85
C GLU A 325 -27.51 -14.74 15.28
N GLU A 326 -27.62 -14.52 16.59
CA GLU A 326 -28.55 -13.58 17.22
C GLU A 326 -27.80 -12.33 17.68
N PHE A 327 -28.17 -11.19 17.12
CA PHE A 327 -27.66 -9.89 17.55
C PHE A 327 -28.67 -9.20 18.47
N PRO A 328 -28.22 -8.31 19.38
CA PRO A 328 -29.13 -7.55 20.23
C PRO A 328 -30.13 -6.75 19.39
N GLN A 329 -31.41 -6.72 19.79
CA GLN A 329 -32.47 -6.06 19.01
C GLN A 329 -32.21 -4.56 18.84
N ASN A 330 -31.69 -3.90 19.88
CA ASN A 330 -31.44 -2.46 19.85
C ASN A 330 -30.42 -2.08 18.76
N ILE A 331 -29.30 -2.79 18.68
CA ILE A 331 -28.23 -2.49 17.70
C ILE A 331 -28.69 -2.81 16.28
N LEU A 332 -29.48 -3.88 16.09
CA LEU A 332 -30.09 -4.20 14.80
C LEU A 332 -31.03 -3.08 14.33
N GLN A 333 -31.92 -2.60 15.20
CA GLN A 333 -32.85 -1.53 14.87
C GLN A 333 -32.13 -0.20 14.58
N ALA A 334 -31.12 0.15 15.40
CA ALA A 334 -30.33 1.35 15.21
C ALA A 334 -29.59 1.32 13.87
N THR A 335 -28.92 0.21 13.54
CA THR A 335 -28.12 0.08 12.31
C THR A 335 -28.96 -0.10 11.06
N ALA A 336 -30.12 -0.75 11.12
CA ALA A 336 -31.00 -0.93 9.96
C ALA A 336 -31.41 0.38 9.29
N SER A 337 -31.50 1.47 10.06
CA SER A 337 -31.83 2.81 9.54
C SER A 337 -30.62 3.51 8.89
N LEU A 338 -29.39 3.07 9.18
CA LEU A 338 -28.15 3.71 8.76
C LEU A 338 -27.56 3.00 7.53
N LYS A 339 -27.06 3.80 6.58
CA LYS A 339 -26.37 3.26 5.39
C LYS A 339 -24.86 3.12 5.56
N THR A 340 -24.30 3.91 6.48
CA THR A 340 -22.85 4.01 6.72
C THR A 340 -22.35 3.00 7.73
N VAL A 341 -23.23 2.48 8.59
CA VAL A 341 -22.90 1.50 9.62
C VAL A 341 -23.54 0.17 9.26
N ASN A 342 -22.71 -0.85 9.11
CA ASN A 342 -23.17 -2.19 8.77
C ASN A 342 -22.75 -3.19 9.85
N ILE A 343 -23.63 -4.13 10.16
CA ILE A 343 -23.32 -5.28 11.03
C ILE A 343 -23.20 -6.51 10.15
N ILE A 344 -22.14 -7.30 10.38
CA ILE A 344 -21.97 -8.60 9.73
C ILE A 344 -21.55 -9.66 10.76
N PRO A 345 -21.91 -10.94 10.57
CA PRO A 345 -21.35 -12.01 11.36
C PRO A 345 -19.86 -12.19 11.03
N ALA A 346 -19.07 -12.68 11.98
CA ALA A 346 -17.63 -12.94 11.82
C ALA A 346 -17.32 -13.92 10.68
N ILE A 347 -18.24 -14.85 10.40
CA ILE A 347 -18.16 -15.78 9.25
C ILE A 347 -18.21 -15.04 7.90
N GLY A 348 -18.91 -13.90 7.84
CA GLY A 348 -19.07 -13.05 6.65
C GLY A 348 -17.95 -12.03 6.44
N LEU A 349 -16.94 -12.00 7.33
CA LEU A 349 -15.84 -11.03 7.25
C LEU A 349 -15.05 -11.20 5.95
N ASN A 350 -14.81 -10.08 5.27
CA ASN A 350 -14.16 -10.07 3.97
C ASN A 350 -13.35 -8.77 3.77
N VAL A 351 -12.29 -8.86 2.97
CA VAL A 351 -11.36 -7.75 2.69
C VAL A 351 -12.08 -6.55 2.05
N HIS A 352 -12.97 -6.78 1.08
CA HIS A 352 -13.71 -5.70 0.42
C HIS A 352 -14.49 -4.84 1.42
N SER A 353 -15.28 -5.46 2.30
CA SER A 353 -16.06 -4.77 3.33
C SER A 353 -15.14 -4.04 4.31
N MET A 354 -14.02 -4.64 4.72
CA MET A 354 -13.07 -3.99 5.62
C MET A 354 -12.42 -2.74 4.99
N LEU A 355 -12.10 -2.78 3.69
CA LEU A 355 -11.51 -1.65 2.97
C LEU A 355 -12.55 -0.58 2.63
N LYS A 356 -13.82 -0.97 2.41
CA LYS A 356 -14.92 -0.05 2.11
C LYS A 356 -15.29 0.85 3.29
N HIS A 357 -15.17 0.34 4.52
CA HIS A 357 -15.49 1.10 5.73
C HIS A 357 -14.22 1.69 6.33
N GLU A 358 -14.31 2.88 6.94
CA GLU A 358 -13.19 3.53 7.61
C GLU A 358 -12.78 2.78 8.86
N SER A 359 -13.73 2.50 9.75
CA SER A 359 -13.47 1.83 11.03
C SER A 359 -14.08 0.45 11.11
N LEU A 360 -13.39 -0.43 11.84
CA LEU A 360 -13.77 -1.81 12.10
C LEU A 360 -13.93 -2.00 13.60
N VAL A 361 -15.11 -2.47 14.01
CA VAL A 361 -15.45 -2.76 15.40
C VAL A 361 -15.62 -4.27 15.55
N LEU A 362 -14.82 -4.89 16.43
CA LEU A 362 -14.87 -6.33 16.71
C LEU A 362 -15.28 -6.56 18.16
N THR A 363 -16.18 -7.52 18.41
CA THR A 363 -16.41 -8.02 19.77
C THR A 363 -15.24 -8.88 20.26
N LEU A 364 -15.08 -9.02 21.58
CA LEU A 364 -14.10 -9.94 22.17
C LEU A 364 -14.23 -11.38 21.63
N GLU A 365 -15.47 -11.84 21.45
CA GLU A 365 -15.75 -13.14 20.88
C GLU A 365 -15.32 -13.24 19.41
N ALA A 366 -15.58 -12.19 18.62
CA ALA A 366 -15.15 -12.13 17.22
C ALA A 366 -13.62 -12.22 17.10
N VAL A 367 -12.89 -11.54 17.98
CA VAL A 367 -11.42 -11.62 18.03
C VAL A 367 -10.97 -13.06 18.30
N LYS A 368 -11.54 -13.73 19.31
CA LYS A 368 -11.21 -15.14 19.63
C LYS A 368 -11.49 -16.07 18.44
N PHE A 369 -12.65 -15.92 17.81
CA PHE A 369 -13.04 -16.71 16.65
C PHE A 369 -12.07 -16.51 15.48
N LEU A 370 -11.75 -15.26 15.16
CA LEU A 370 -10.85 -14.92 14.06
C LEU A 370 -9.43 -15.42 14.30
N GLU A 371 -8.87 -15.22 15.49
CA GLU A 371 -7.54 -15.74 15.85
C GLU A 371 -7.48 -17.25 15.68
N LYS A 372 -8.44 -17.99 16.26
CA LYS A 372 -8.50 -19.45 16.14
C LYS A 372 -8.55 -19.93 14.69
N LYS A 373 -9.41 -19.33 13.86
CA LYS A 373 -9.58 -19.74 12.46
C LYS A 373 -8.40 -19.36 11.58
N LEU A 374 -7.82 -18.17 11.77
CA LEU A 374 -6.71 -17.68 10.94
C LEU A 374 -5.38 -18.36 11.29
N LEU A 375 -5.11 -18.64 12.58
CA LEU A 375 -3.89 -19.32 13.01
C LEU A 375 -3.85 -20.79 12.61
N TRP A 376 -5.02 -21.47 12.59
CA TRP A 376 -5.11 -22.86 12.12
C TRP A 376 -4.49 -23.06 10.73
N HIS A 377 -4.56 -22.06 9.85
CA HIS A 377 -4.02 -22.14 8.50
C HIS A 377 -2.48 -22.12 8.40
N ASP A 378 -1.79 -21.66 9.45
CA ASP A 378 -0.33 -21.61 9.49
C ASP A 378 0.26 -23.00 9.79
N CYS A 379 -0.37 -23.74 10.70
CA CYS A 379 0.11 -25.04 11.18
C CYS A 379 -0.52 -26.26 10.48
N ARG A 380 -1.52 -26.08 9.61
CA ARG A 380 -2.21 -27.21 8.97
C ARG A 380 -1.38 -27.93 7.91
N PHE A 381 -1.67 -29.22 7.74
CA PHE A 381 -1.22 -30.01 6.60
C PHE A 381 -1.90 -29.61 5.29
N THR A 382 -1.28 -30.01 4.18
CA THR A 382 -1.89 -29.94 2.84
C THR A 382 -3.13 -30.84 2.81
N PRO A 383 -4.29 -30.38 2.30
CA PRO A 383 -5.50 -31.20 2.25
C PRO A 383 -5.28 -32.46 1.39
N LEU A 384 -5.61 -33.62 1.96
CA LEU A 384 -5.70 -34.88 1.20
C LEU A 384 -7.04 -34.95 0.46
N TYR A 385 -8.11 -34.51 1.11
CA TYR A 385 -9.47 -34.44 0.59
C TYR A 385 -10.19 -33.20 1.14
N PRO A 386 -11.36 -32.80 0.62
CA PRO A 386 -12.05 -31.60 1.07
C PRO A 386 -12.29 -31.57 2.59
N PHE A 387 -12.00 -30.44 3.26
CA PHE A 387 -12.17 -30.26 4.71
C PHE A 387 -13.61 -30.40 5.23
N LYS A 388 -14.60 -30.53 4.34
CA LYS A 388 -15.99 -30.85 4.72
C LYS A 388 -16.18 -32.33 5.11
N LEU A 389 -15.20 -33.17 4.81
CA LEU A 389 -15.22 -34.58 5.19
C LEU A 389 -14.60 -34.73 6.59
N PRO A 390 -14.92 -35.82 7.31
CA PRO A 390 -14.40 -36.03 8.67
C PRO A 390 -12.87 -36.10 8.70
N TYR A 391 -12.27 -35.33 9.61
CA TYR A 391 -10.86 -35.42 10.01
C TYR A 391 -10.79 -35.72 11.51
N SER A 392 -9.66 -36.20 12.01
CA SER A 392 -9.48 -36.53 13.43
C SER A 392 -9.40 -35.30 14.35
N ASP A 393 -8.84 -34.21 13.84
CA ASP A 393 -8.43 -33.00 14.57
C ASP A 393 -9.13 -31.73 14.09
N LEU A 394 -9.99 -31.84 13.07
CA LEU A 394 -10.82 -30.75 12.58
C LEU A 394 -12.30 -31.07 12.90
N PRO A 395 -13.00 -30.18 13.61
CA PRO A 395 -14.41 -30.36 13.95
C PRO A 395 -15.33 -30.28 12.72
#